data_AF-A0A386WEC5-F1
#
_entry.id   AF-A0A386WEC5-F1
#
_cell.length_a   1.000
_cell.length_b   1.000
_cell.length_c   1.000
_cell.angle_alpha   90.00
_cell.angle_beta   90.00
_cell.angle_gamma   90.00
#
_symmetry.space_group_name_H-M   'P 1'
#
loop_
_entity.id
_entity.type
_entity.pdbx_description
1 polymer ?
#
loop_
_entity_poly.entity_id
_entity_poly.type
_entity_poly.pdbx_seq_one_letter_code
_entity_poly.pdbx_strand_id
1 'polypeptide(L)'
;MTIRTQEEIVTRVWALRANRGDIFGFREEVLVEALDLDHARQVIAPRHPGESTRGVDHRTYARDYLRFAVGKILDHRGSSASRSVDELSELAWLLGRDDVVAAMEHAGYPTYGAPAAKAFADGFGWPFHDGLDGGDRLALARMAEGQQCDPQGCERGCAD
;
A
#
# COMPACT_ATOMS: atom_id res chain seq x y z
N MET A 1 -14.73 1.76 -12.86
CA MET A 1 -14.10 1.87 -11.54
C MET A 1 -14.74 3.03 -10.84
N THR A 2 -15.29 2.80 -9.65
CA THR A 2 -15.96 3.84 -8.86
C THR A 2 -15.12 4.02 -7.61
N ILE A 3 -14.58 5.22 -7.41
CA ILE A 3 -13.87 5.57 -6.17
C ILE A 3 -14.87 5.46 -5.01
N ARG A 4 -14.37 5.07 -3.83
CA ARG A 4 -15.19 4.97 -2.62
C ARG A 4 -15.83 6.29 -2.26
N THR A 5 -17.07 6.21 -1.82
CA THR A 5 -17.82 7.34 -1.29
C THR A 5 -17.26 7.78 0.06
N GLN A 6 -17.55 9.01 0.44
CA GLN A 6 -17.10 9.57 1.73
C GLN A 6 -17.69 8.78 2.91
N GLU A 7 -18.95 8.35 2.79
CA GLU A 7 -19.64 7.53 3.79
C GLU A 7 -19.02 6.12 3.92
N GLU A 8 -18.63 5.50 2.80
CA GLU A 8 -17.89 4.22 2.82
C GLU A 8 -16.54 4.38 3.52
N ILE A 9 -15.79 5.45 3.22
CA ILE A 9 -14.48 5.71 3.81
C ILE A 9 -14.62 5.90 5.33
N VAL A 10 -15.58 6.72 5.80
CA VAL A 10 -15.86 6.90 7.23
C VAL A 10 -16.21 5.57 7.90
N THR A 11 -17.07 4.77 7.26
CA THR A 11 -17.47 3.45 7.78
C THR A 11 -16.26 2.55 7.95
N ARG A 12 -15.35 2.54 6.97
CA ARG A 12 -14.13 1.74 7.01
C ARG A 12 -13.16 2.19 8.11
N VAL A 13 -12.97 3.50 8.30
CA VAL A 13 -12.13 4.03 9.41
C VAL A 13 -12.63 3.50 10.76
N TRP A 14 -13.94 3.57 11.01
CA TRP A 14 -14.50 3.04 12.24
C TRP A 14 -14.33 1.53 12.39
N ALA A 15 -14.46 0.78 11.30
CA ALA A 15 -14.22 -0.67 11.31
C ALA A 15 -12.76 -1.01 11.63
N LEU A 16 -11.78 -0.29 11.09
CA LEU A 16 -10.35 -0.49 11.39
C LEU A 16 -10.07 -0.28 12.89
N ARG A 17 -10.60 0.80 13.47
CA ARG A 17 -10.47 1.12 14.90
C ARG A 17 -11.12 0.06 15.78
N ALA A 18 -12.34 -0.36 15.46
CA ALA A 18 -13.08 -1.35 16.24
C ALA A 18 -12.37 -2.72 16.27
N ASN A 19 -11.78 -3.13 15.14
CA ASN A 19 -11.12 -4.42 15.01
C ASN A 19 -9.64 -4.42 15.41
N ARG A 20 -9.07 -3.24 15.77
CA ARG A 20 -7.62 -3.05 15.93
C ARG A 20 -6.83 -3.57 14.72
N GLY A 21 -7.43 -3.49 13.54
CA GLY A 21 -6.87 -3.99 12.28
C GLY A 21 -5.79 -3.09 11.68
N ASP A 22 -5.51 -1.97 12.35
CA ASP A 22 -4.52 -0.97 11.97
C ASP A 22 -3.80 -0.43 13.22
N ILE A 23 -2.99 -1.29 13.84
CA ILE A 23 -2.32 -0.98 15.13
C ILE A 23 -1.46 0.28 15.03
N PHE A 24 -0.87 0.53 13.85
CA PHE A 24 0.03 1.65 13.62
C PHE A 24 -0.62 2.86 12.94
N GLY A 25 -1.88 2.74 12.50
CA GLY A 25 -2.65 3.86 11.93
C GLY A 25 -2.36 4.16 10.45
N PHE A 26 -1.59 3.33 9.75
CA PHE A 26 -1.17 3.62 8.37
C PHE A 26 -2.32 3.46 7.37
N ARG A 27 -3.22 2.52 7.62
CA ARG A 27 -4.40 2.31 6.78
C ARG A 27 -5.39 3.44 6.98
N GLU A 28 -5.59 3.85 8.23
CA GLU A 28 -6.42 4.98 8.61
C GLU A 28 -5.89 6.29 8.02
N GLU A 29 -4.57 6.52 8.02
CA GLU A 29 -3.93 7.71 7.43
C GLU A 29 -4.38 7.92 5.97
N VAL A 30 -4.28 6.88 5.12
CA VAL A 30 -4.72 6.92 3.71
C VAL A 30 -6.19 7.29 3.57
N LEU A 31 -7.05 6.72 4.43
CA LEU A 31 -8.49 6.95 4.37
C LEU A 31 -8.86 8.36 4.82
N VAL A 32 -8.26 8.84 5.91
CA VAL A 32 -8.50 10.17 6.46
C VAL A 32 -8.06 11.26 5.48
N GLU A 33 -6.94 11.07 4.78
CA GLU A 33 -6.46 12.01 3.75
C GLU A 33 -7.36 12.10 2.52
N ALA A 34 -8.25 11.13 2.31
CA ALA A 34 -9.22 11.15 1.22
C ALA A 34 -10.60 11.71 1.60
N LEU A 35 -10.79 12.05 2.88
CA LEU A 35 -12.03 12.63 3.35
C LEU A 35 -12.10 14.13 3.04
N ASP A 36 -13.28 14.59 2.65
CA ASP A 36 -13.60 16.00 2.71
C ASP A 36 -13.63 16.50 4.16
N LEU A 37 -13.65 17.82 4.32
CA LEU A 37 -13.56 18.43 5.65
C LEU A 37 -14.72 18.02 6.59
N ASP A 38 -15.92 17.81 6.05
CA ASP A 38 -17.10 17.50 6.86
C ASP A 38 -17.07 16.05 7.35
N HIS A 39 -16.61 15.13 6.53
CA HIS A 39 -16.42 13.73 6.90
C HIS A 39 -15.17 13.51 7.76
N ALA A 40 -14.07 14.22 7.46
CA ALA A 40 -12.84 14.16 8.25
C ALA A 40 -13.12 14.55 9.71
N ARG A 41 -13.95 15.58 9.95
CA ARG A 41 -14.39 16.00 11.30
C ARG A 41 -15.12 14.91 12.08
N GLN A 42 -15.70 13.92 11.41
CA GLN A 42 -16.39 12.81 12.08
C GLN A 42 -15.39 11.85 12.72
N VAL A 43 -14.21 11.69 12.12
CA VAL A 43 -13.22 10.68 12.51
C VAL A 43 -11.98 11.27 13.19
N ILE A 44 -11.62 12.53 12.91
CA ILE A 44 -10.53 13.25 13.55
C ILE A 44 -11.05 13.90 14.84
N ALA A 45 -10.53 13.49 16.00
CA ALA A 45 -10.76 14.23 17.25
C ALA A 45 -10.23 15.68 17.10
N PRO A 46 -10.69 16.69 17.86
CA PRO A 46 -10.33 18.11 17.64
C PRO A 46 -8.86 18.53 17.78
N ARG A 47 -7.89 17.62 17.67
CA ARG A 47 -6.46 17.91 17.64
C ARG A 47 -5.98 17.81 16.20
N HIS A 48 -5.45 18.92 15.68
CA HIS A 48 -4.89 19.16 14.34
C HIS A 48 -5.87 19.71 13.29
N PRO A 49 -6.24 21.00 13.40
CA PRO A 49 -6.78 21.73 12.27
C PRO A 49 -5.63 22.10 11.31
N GLY A 50 -5.54 21.40 10.19
CA GLY A 50 -4.57 21.65 9.12
C GLY A 50 -3.99 20.33 8.63
N GLU A 51 -4.07 19.93 7.38
CA GLU A 51 -4.47 20.59 6.14
C GLU A 51 -5.55 19.74 5.47
N SER A 52 -6.63 20.36 5.01
CA SER A 52 -7.57 19.72 4.10
C SER A 52 -6.81 19.41 2.81
N THR A 53 -6.47 18.14 2.57
CA THR A 53 -5.87 17.66 1.31
C THR A 53 -6.89 17.80 0.19
N ARG A 54 -6.83 18.95 -0.47
CA ARG A 54 -7.54 19.23 -1.73
C ARG A 54 -7.28 18.11 -2.75
N GLY A 55 -8.36 17.55 -3.31
CA GLY A 55 -8.41 16.98 -4.66
C GLY A 55 -7.18 16.22 -5.13
N VAL A 56 -6.65 15.32 -4.31
CA VAL A 56 -5.54 14.46 -4.71
C VAL A 56 -6.08 13.51 -5.77
N ASP A 57 -5.44 13.45 -6.93
CA ASP A 57 -5.67 12.36 -7.87
C ASP A 57 -5.13 11.08 -7.21
N HIS A 58 -6.02 10.37 -6.51
CA HIS A 58 -5.69 9.14 -5.78
C HIS A 58 -5.07 8.08 -6.68
N ARG A 59 -5.40 8.07 -7.98
CA ARG A 59 -4.82 7.11 -8.92
C ARG A 59 -3.35 7.47 -9.19
N THR A 60 -3.05 8.74 -9.42
CA THR A 60 -1.67 9.20 -9.60
C THR A 60 -0.86 9.02 -8.32
N TYR A 61 -1.41 9.41 -7.17
CA TYR A 61 -0.77 9.19 -5.87
C TYR A 61 -0.44 7.72 -5.65
N ALA A 62 -1.40 6.82 -5.89
CA ALA A 62 -1.21 5.39 -5.72
C ALA A 62 -0.11 4.81 -6.63
N ARG A 63 -0.02 5.29 -7.88
CA ARG A 63 1.05 4.89 -8.80
C ARG A 63 2.41 5.37 -8.32
N ASP A 64 2.51 6.60 -7.84
CA ASP A 64 3.78 7.15 -7.34
C ASP A 64 4.18 6.48 -6.02
N TYR A 65 3.20 6.17 -5.16
CA TYR A 65 3.40 5.44 -3.92
C TYR A 65 3.88 4.00 -4.16
N LEU A 66 3.41 3.32 -5.21
CA LEU A 66 3.95 2.02 -5.62
C LEU A 66 5.46 2.08 -5.89
N ARG A 67 5.95 3.13 -6.56
CA ARG A 67 7.40 3.30 -6.81
C ARG A 67 8.17 3.49 -5.51
N PHE A 68 7.59 4.25 -4.57
CA PHE A 68 8.16 4.40 -3.22
C PHE A 68 8.20 3.07 -2.46
N ALA A 69 7.12 2.30 -2.47
CA ALA A 69 7.01 0.98 -1.83
C ALA A 69 8.05 -0.01 -2.37
N VAL A 70 8.22 -0.06 -3.70
CA VAL A 70 9.25 -0.88 -4.36
C VAL A 70 10.64 -0.56 -3.84
N GLY A 71 10.96 0.72 -3.64
CA GLY A 71 12.23 1.12 -3.01
C GLY A 71 12.40 0.58 -1.60
N LYS A 72 11.34 0.56 -0.78
CA LYS A 72 11.41 0.00 0.59
C LYS A 72 11.61 -1.50 0.61
N ILE A 73 11.00 -2.20 -0.34
CA ILE A 73 11.12 -3.64 -0.55
C ILE A 73 12.57 -3.98 -0.93
N LEU A 74 13.12 -3.32 -1.95
CA LEU A 74 14.51 -3.53 -2.40
C LEU A 74 15.54 -3.18 -1.33
N ASP A 75 15.27 -2.18 -0.50
CA ASP A 75 16.12 -1.83 0.64
C ASP A 75 16.03 -2.81 1.82
N HIS A 76 15.17 -3.84 1.75
CA HIS A 76 14.93 -4.81 2.82
C HIS A 76 14.48 -4.15 4.14
N ARG A 77 13.73 -3.04 4.06
CA ARG A 77 13.26 -2.30 5.24
C ARG A 77 11.95 -2.87 5.76
N GLY A 78 12.02 -3.96 6.54
CA GLY A 78 10.87 -4.72 7.07
C GLY A 78 9.67 -3.88 7.53
N SER A 79 9.88 -2.93 8.44
CA SER A 79 8.78 -2.09 8.97
C SER A 79 8.23 -1.10 7.94
N SER A 80 9.12 -0.48 7.14
CA SER A 80 8.71 0.46 6.10
C SER A 80 7.99 -0.23 4.95
N ALA A 81 8.45 -1.42 4.56
CA ALA A 81 7.81 -2.22 3.51
C ALA A 81 6.44 -2.73 3.98
N SER A 82 6.29 -3.14 5.24
CA SER A 82 5.01 -3.59 5.79
C SER A 82 4.00 -2.46 5.79
N ARG A 83 4.42 -1.28 6.27
CA ARG A 83 3.62 -0.05 6.19
C ARG A 83 3.21 0.25 4.74
N SER A 84 4.14 0.17 3.79
CA SER A 84 3.82 0.47 2.40
C SER A 84 2.84 -0.53 1.78
N VAL A 85 2.87 -1.81 2.15
CA VAL A 85 1.88 -2.80 1.70
C VAL A 85 0.49 -2.50 2.28
N ASP A 86 0.42 -2.12 3.55
CA ASP A 86 -0.84 -1.70 4.19
C ASP A 86 -1.46 -0.48 3.47
N GLU A 87 -0.65 0.54 3.18
CA GLU A 87 -1.10 1.74 2.47
C GLU A 87 -1.52 1.44 1.01
N LEU A 88 -0.76 0.60 0.29
CA LEU A 88 -1.14 0.16 -1.06
C LEU A 88 -2.48 -0.59 -1.07
N SER A 89 -2.72 -1.45 -0.08
CA SER A 89 -3.99 -2.18 0.06
C SER A 89 -5.16 -1.23 0.26
N GLU A 90 -5.00 -0.19 1.09
CA GLU A 90 -6.03 0.83 1.28
C GLU A 90 -6.23 1.71 0.05
N LEU A 91 -5.17 2.06 -0.68
CA LEU A 91 -5.28 2.77 -1.94
C LEU A 91 -6.04 1.96 -2.99
N ALA A 92 -5.84 0.64 -3.05
CA ALA A 92 -6.62 -0.23 -3.91
C ALA A 92 -8.11 -0.23 -3.52
N TRP A 93 -8.40 -0.37 -2.22
CA TRP A 93 -9.76 -0.33 -1.72
C TRP A 93 -10.46 1.00 -2.03
N LEU A 94 -9.76 2.12 -1.82
CA LEU A 94 -10.25 3.48 -2.08
C LEU A 94 -10.58 3.71 -3.56
N LEU A 95 -9.77 3.13 -4.46
CA LEU A 95 -10.01 3.17 -5.90
C LEU A 95 -11.10 2.18 -6.39
N GLY A 96 -11.79 1.52 -5.45
CA GLY A 96 -12.87 0.57 -5.73
C GLY A 96 -12.38 -0.73 -6.35
N ARG A 97 -11.17 -1.18 -5.99
CA ARG A 97 -10.51 -2.38 -6.52
C ARG A 97 -10.39 -3.47 -5.46
N ASP A 98 -11.53 -3.95 -4.98
CA ASP A 98 -11.60 -5.08 -4.02
C ASP A 98 -10.94 -6.35 -4.57
N ASP A 99 -10.98 -6.54 -5.88
CA ASP A 99 -10.28 -7.64 -6.57
C ASP A 99 -8.77 -7.56 -6.37
N VAL A 100 -8.21 -6.35 -6.35
CA VAL A 100 -6.78 -6.13 -6.11
C VAL A 100 -6.45 -6.30 -4.64
N VAL A 101 -7.29 -5.81 -3.73
CA VAL A 101 -7.14 -6.03 -2.28
C VAL A 101 -7.07 -7.53 -1.98
N ALA A 102 -8.01 -8.31 -2.51
CA ALA A 102 -8.04 -9.76 -2.33
C ALA A 102 -6.80 -10.45 -2.93
N ALA A 103 -6.32 -9.99 -4.08
CA ALA A 103 -5.10 -10.52 -4.69
C ALA A 103 -3.85 -10.21 -3.84
N MET A 104 -3.76 -9.01 -3.26
CA MET A 104 -2.68 -8.65 -2.34
C MET A 104 -2.70 -9.51 -1.07
N GLU A 105 -3.88 -9.67 -0.46
CA GLU A 105 -4.05 -10.52 0.73
C GLU A 105 -3.67 -11.98 0.46
N HIS A 106 -4.06 -12.51 -0.71
CA HIS A 106 -3.70 -13.88 -1.12
C HIS A 106 -2.19 -14.06 -1.33
N ALA A 107 -1.51 -13.04 -1.87
CA ALA A 107 -0.07 -13.07 -2.08
C ALA A 107 0.74 -13.05 -0.77
N GLY A 108 0.17 -12.49 0.30
CA GLY A 108 0.79 -12.44 1.62
C GLY A 108 2.01 -11.51 1.70
N TYR A 109 2.86 -11.75 2.72
CA TYR A 109 4.02 -10.92 3.01
C TYR A 109 5.38 -11.66 2.97
N PRO A 110 5.64 -12.62 2.06
CA PRO A 110 7.01 -13.11 1.87
C PRO A 110 7.87 -11.98 1.26
N THR A 111 9.19 -12.10 1.39
CA THR A 111 10.16 -11.23 0.68
C THR A 111 9.82 -9.73 0.79
N TYR A 112 9.53 -9.27 2.01
CA TYR A 112 9.18 -7.87 2.33
C TYR A 112 7.88 -7.39 1.66
N GLY A 113 6.98 -8.30 1.29
CA GLY A 113 5.71 -7.96 0.65
C GLY A 113 5.80 -7.68 -0.85
N ALA A 114 6.90 -8.10 -1.50
CA ALA A 114 7.06 -7.93 -2.94
C ALA A 114 5.92 -8.57 -3.76
N PRO A 115 5.41 -9.78 -3.42
CA PRO A 115 4.29 -10.36 -4.17
C PRO A 115 2.99 -9.55 -4.05
N ALA A 116 2.68 -9.02 -2.85
CA ALA A 116 1.52 -8.15 -2.68
C ALA A 116 1.65 -6.85 -3.48
N ALA A 117 2.83 -6.20 -3.44
CA ALA A 117 3.07 -5.00 -4.25
C ALA A 117 3.01 -5.29 -5.77
N LYS A 118 3.40 -6.49 -6.21
CA LYS A 118 3.23 -6.94 -7.59
C LYS A 118 1.76 -7.16 -7.95
N ALA A 119 0.99 -7.83 -7.09
CA ALA A 119 -0.44 -8.02 -7.29
C ALA A 119 -1.18 -6.68 -7.43
N PHE A 120 -0.79 -5.69 -6.63
CA PHE A 120 -1.25 -4.31 -6.79
C PHE A 120 -0.92 -3.76 -8.18
N ALA A 121 0.35 -3.78 -8.59
CA ALA A 121 0.79 -3.26 -9.89
C ALA A 121 0.06 -3.93 -11.06
N ASP A 122 0.00 -5.26 -11.06
CA ASP A 122 -0.67 -6.05 -12.10
C ASP A 122 -2.17 -5.73 -12.17
N GLY A 123 -2.83 -5.61 -11.01
CA GLY A 123 -4.24 -5.28 -10.90
C GLY A 123 -4.61 -3.95 -11.55
N PHE A 124 -3.72 -2.97 -11.52
CA PHE A 124 -3.90 -1.67 -12.16
C PHE A 124 -3.29 -1.56 -13.58
N GLY A 125 -2.61 -2.61 -14.05
CA GLY A 125 -1.88 -2.59 -15.32
C GLY A 125 -0.69 -1.62 -15.30
N TRP A 126 -0.05 -1.45 -14.15
CA TRP A 126 1.08 -0.54 -13.95
C TRP A 126 2.43 -1.28 -14.00
N PRO A 127 3.48 -0.62 -14.50
CA PRO A 127 4.80 -1.23 -14.56
C PRO A 127 5.38 -1.42 -13.15
N PHE A 128 5.58 -2.67 -12.73
CA PHE A 128 6.15 -2.98 -11.42
C PHE A 128 7.67 -2.73 -11.33
N HIS A 129 8.36 -2.64 -12.47
CA HIS A 129 9.81 -2.47 -12.55
C HIS A 129 10.23 -1.10 -13.11
N ASP A 130 9.33 -0.11 -13.04
CA ASP A 130 9.55 1.19 -13.65
C ASP A 130 10.78 1.90 -13.05
N GLY A 131 11.66 2.37 -13.92
CA GLY A 131 12.90 3.07 -13.53
C GLY A 131 13.99 2.19 -12.88
N LEU A 132 13.82 0.87 -12.80
CA LEU A 132 14.85 -0.04 -12.27
C LEU A 132 15.79 -0.54 -13.38
N ASP A 133 17.07 -0.69 -13.05
CA ASP A 133 18.09 -1.23 -13.92
C ASP A 133 18.59 -2.62 -13.46
N GLY A 134 19.41 -3.23 -14.33
CA GLY A 134 20.14 -4.49 -14.16
C GLY A 134 19.76 -5.36 -12.95
N GLY A 135 20.55 -5.23 -11.89
CA GLY A 135 20.49 -6.09 -10.70
C GLY A 135 19.21 -5.90 -9.89
N ASP A 136 18.77 -4.66 -9.68
CA ASP A 136 17.57 -4.36 -8.89
C ASP A 136 16.31 -4.90 -9.56
N ARG A 137 16.23 -4.82 -10.90
CA ARG A 137 15.12 -5.41 -11.65
C ARG A 137 15.07 -6.92 -11.48
N LEU A 138 16.21 -7.61 -11.55
CA LEU A 138 16.28 -9.06 -11.38
C LEU A 138 15.93 -9.47 -9.94
N ALA A 139 16.47 -8.76 -8.95
CA ALA A 139 16.19 -8.97 -7.55
C ALA A 139 14.69 -8.83 -7.26
N LEU A 140 14.07 -7.73 -7.70
CA LEU A 140 12.64 -7.49 -7.49
C LEU A 140 11.77 -8.54 -8.17
N ALA A 141 12.10 -8.96 -9.40
CA ALA A 141 11.36 -10.00 -10.11
C ALA A 141 11.34 -11.32 -9.31
N ARG A 142 12.49 -11.72 -8.76
CA ARG A 142 12.61 -12.91 -7.90
C ARG A 142 11.79 -12.76 -6.62
N MET A 143 11.93 -11.63 -5.93
CA MET A 143 11.18 -11.35 -4.71
C MET A 143 9.68 -11.41 -4.96
N ALA A 144 9.20 -10.90 -6.09
CA ALA A 144 7.79 -10.91 -6.46
C ALA A 144 7.23 -12.32 -6.75
N GLU A 145 8.09 -13.28 -7.06
CA GLU A 145 7.76 -14.71 -7.16
C GLU A 145 7.90 -15.43 -5.81
N GLY A 146 8.15 -14.70 -4.72
CA GLY A 146 8.40 -15.26 -3.40
C GLY A 146 9.79 -15.87 -3.23
N GLN A 147 10.71 -15.68 -4.19
CA GLN A 147 12.07 -16.19 -4.11
C GLN A 147 13.02 -15.18 -3.46
N GLN A 148 14.15 -15.67 -2.95
CA GLN A 148 15.22 -14.79 -2.47
C GLN A 148 15.73 -13.85 -3.57
N CYS A 149 16.01 -12.60 -3.21
CA CYS A 149 16.48 -11.57 -4.14
C CYS A 149 17.82 -11.94 -4.82
N ASP A 150 18.69 -12.67 -4.11
CA ASP A 150 19.94 -13.22 -4.62
C ASP A 150 19.88 -14.76 -4.57
N PRO A 151 20.05 -15.46 -5.69
CA PRO A 151 20.07 -16.94 -5.71
C PRO A 151 21.23 -17.57 -4.92
N GLN A 152 22.30 -16.81 -4.61
CA GLN A 152 23.40 -17.28 -3.77
C GLN A 152 23.14 -17.10 -2.27
N GLY A 153 22.02 -16.45 -1.92
CA GLY A 153 21.64 -16.15 -0.54
C GLY A 153 21.59 -14.65 -0.26
N CYS A 154 20.64 -14.24 0.58
CA CYS A 154 20.51 -12.84 1.01
C CYS A 154 20.82 -12.67 2.50
N GLU A 155 21.94 -12.01 2.81
CA GLU A 155 22.35 -11.71 4.20
C GLU A 155 21.37 -10.77 4.92
N ARG A 156 20.53 -10.04 4.19
CA ARG A 156 19.55 -9.10 4.75
C ARG A 156 18.26 -9.77 5.22
N GLY A 157 18.07 -11.06 4.92
CA GLY A 157 16.93 -11.83 5.42
C GLY A 157 15.75 -11.94 4.44
N CYS A 158 16.00 -11.91 3.13
CA CYS A 158 15.06 -12.56 2.19
C CYS A 158 15.19 -14.07 2.40
N ALA A 159 14.42 -14.65 3.33
CA ALA A 159 14.46 -16.07 3.65
C ALA A 159 13.26 -16.83 3.06
N ASP A 160 13.49 -18.12 2.80
CA ASP A 160 12.62 -19.13 2.17
C ASP A 160 11.22 -19.27 2.77
#